data_AF-A0A7Y1Z0K0-F1
#
_entry.id   AF-A0A7Y1Z0K0-F1
#
_cell.length_a   1.000
_cell.length_b   1.000
_cell.length_c   1.000
_cell.angle_alpha   90.00
_cell.angle_beta   90.00
_cell.angle_gamma   90.00
#
_symmetry.space_group_name_H-M   'P 1'
#
loop_
_entity.id
_entity.type
_entity.pdbx_description
1 polymer ?
#
loop_
_entity_poly.entity_id
_entity_poly.type
_entity_poly.pdbx_seq_one_letter_code
_entity_poly.pdbx_strand_id
1 'polypeptide(L)'
;ERAHITCNKNGVPFDPEKPTVTSGVRLGSPACTSRGFGQEEFRRVGTLIGDVLDGLVENGEDGNDAVEHEARDTAIELCERFPIYPPHGPGAGE
;
A
#
# COMPACT_ATOMS: atom_id res chain seq x y z
N GLU A 1 8.55 0.68 0.51
CA GLU A 1 8.18 0.96 -0.90
C GLU A 1 8.22 -0.27 -1.80
N ARG A 2 9.07 -1.28 -1.52
CA ARG A 2 9.20 -2.54 -2.30
C ARG A 2 7.88 -3.28 -2.55
N ALA A 3 6.94 -3.22 -1.61
CA ALA A 3 5.60 -3.83 -1.71
C ALA A 3 4.53 -2.99 -2.47
N HIS A 4 4.89 -1.84 -3.06
CA HIS A 4 3.96 -0.94 -3.77
C HIS A 4 2.76 -0.43 -2.94
N ILE A 5 2.91 -0.39 -1.61
CA ILE A 5 1.98 0.27 -0.70
C ILE A 5 2.65 1.55 -0.18
N THR A 6 2.07 2.69 -0.55
CA THR A 6 2.61 4.00 -0.18
C THR A 6 1.90 4.55 1.05
N CYS A 7 2.67 4.87 2.08
CA CYS A 7 2.21 5.54 3.29
C CYS A 7 3.31 6.50 3.81
N ASN A 8 3.02 7.23 4.87
CA ASN A 8 3.97 8.16 5.48
C ASN A 8 4.26 7.73 6.92
N LYS A 9 5.54 7.77 7.30
CA LYS A 9 5.98 7.60 8.69
C LYS A 9 5.41 8.74 9.54
N ASN A 10 4.86 8.41 10.70
CA ASN A 10 4.20 9.37 11.57
C ASN A 10 4.41 9.00 13.04
N GLY A 11 4.80 9.98 13.85
CA GLY A 11 4.94 9.78 15.29
C GLY A 11 3.62 9.37 15.95
N VAL A 12 3.71 8.55 16.98
CA VAL A 12 2.58 8.15 17.82
C VAL A 12 2.63 8.87 19.19
N PRO A 13 1.54 8.89 19.97
CA PRO A 13 1.62 9.42 21.34
C PRO A 13 2.70 8.69 22.14
N PHE A 14 3.56 9.47 22.82
CA PHE A 14 4.69 8.97 23.60
C PHE A 14 5.70 8.11 22.81
N ASP A 15 5.86 8.39 21.51
CA ASP A 15 6.80 7.68 20.64
C ASP A 15 8.22 7.66 21.25
N PRO A 16 8.81 6.48 21.52
CA PRO A 16 10.17 6.39 22.03
C PRO A 16 11.21 6.78 20.97
N GLU A 17 10.84 6.74 19.69
CA GLU A 17 11.73 7.06 18.58
C GLU A 17 11.83 8.56 18.31
N LYS A 18 12.92 8.94 17.64
CA LYS A 18 13.18 10.34 17.27
C LYS A 18 12.19 10.82 16.20
N PRO A 19 11.89 12.14 16.13
CA PRO A 19 10.99 12.71 15.12
C PRO A 19 11.35 12.39 13.66
N THR A 20 12.60 12.07 13.36
CA THR A 20 13.07 11.71 12.01
C THR A 20 12.93 10.22 11.69
N VAL A 21 12.59 9.37 12.66
CA VAL A 21 12.44 7.91 12.50
C VAL A 21 10.98 7.54 12.67
N THR A 22 10.40 7.83 13.84
CA THR A 22 9.01 7.54 14.24
C THR A 22 8.61 6.06 14.19
N SER A 23 7.74 5.65 15.11
CA SER A 23 7.30 4.25 15.25
C SER A 23 6.01 3.92 14.50
N GLY A 24 5.32 4.92 13.93
CA GLY A 24 4.00 4.75 13.33
C GLY A 24 3.96 5.05 11.83
N VAL A 25 2.82 4.69 11.23
CA VAL A 25 2.46 5.06 9.85
C VAL A 25 1.07 5.68 9.82
N ARG A 26 0.85 6.60 8.88
CA ARG A 26 -0.46 7.19 8.62
C ARG A 26 -1.03 6.66 7.31
N LEU A 27 -2.26 6.16 7.38
CA LEU A 27 -3.03 5.65 6.25
C LEU A 27 -4.22 6.57 5.98
N GLY A 28 -4.52 6.79 4.70
CA GLY A 28 -5.66 7.60 4.26
C GLY A 28 -6.47 6.87 3.19
N SER A 29 -7.78 6.92 3.31
CA SER A 29 -8.71 6.35 2.33
C SER A 29 -8.88 7.12 1.00
N PRO A 30 -8.68 8.47 0.89
CA PRO A 30 -9.09 9.22 -0.29
C PRO A 30 -8.60 8.67 -1.63
N ALA A 31 -7.32 8.31 -1.74
CA ALA A 31 -6.75 7.79 -2.98
C ALA A 31 -7.44 6.49 -3.46
N CYS A 32 -7.80 5.60 -2.54
CA CYS A 32 -8.48 4.35 -2.86
C CYS A 32 -9.97 4.57 -3.11
N THR A 33 -10.65 5.39 -2.30
CA THR A 33 -12.08 5.68 -2.47
C THR A 33 -12.37 6.43 -3.76
N SER A 34 -11.52 7.39 -4.16
CA SER A 34 -11.67 8.11 -5.44
C SER A 34 -11.50 7.21 -6.66
N ARG A 35 -10.86 6.05 -6.50
CA ARG A 35 -10.73 5.02 -7.55
C ARG A 35 -11.88 4.03 -7.57
N GLY A 36 -12.70 3.99 -6.51
CA GLY A 36 -13.85 3.09 -6.40
C GLY A 36 -13.64 1.88 -5.49
N PHE A 37 -12.60 1.85 -4.65
CA PHE A 37 -12.43 0.76 -3.69
C PHE A 37 -13.58 0.73 -2.68
N GLY A 38 -14.18 -0.46 -2.51
CA GLY A 38 -15.18 -0.74 -1.49
C GLY A 38 -14.58 -1.36 -0.24
N GLN A 39 -15.44 -1.85 0.65
CA GLN A 39 -15.02 -2.42 1.93
C GLN A 39 -14.13 -3.66 1.76
N GLU A 40 -14.44 -4.53 0.79
CA GLU A 40 -13.66 -5.74 0.56
C GLU A 40 -12.25 -5.42 0.05
N GLU A 41 -12.11 -4.44 -0.83
CA GLU A 41 -10.81 -3.96 -1.30
C GLU A 41 -10.00 -3.38 -0.13
N PHE A 42 -10.62 -2.59 0.75
CA PHE A 42 -9.94 -2.08 1.95
C PHE A 42 -9.53 -3.17 2.92
N ARG A 43 -10.34 -4.23 3.10
CA ARG A 43 -9.93 -5.40 3.89
C ARG A 43 -8.71 -6.06 3.27
N ARG A 44 -8.69 -6.25 1.95
CA ARG A 44 -7.54 -6.82 1.25
C ARG A 44 -6.30 -5.94 1.42
N VAL A 45 -6.41 -4.62 1.27
CA VAL A 45 -5.29 -3.68 1.53
C VAL A 45 -4.78 -3.81 2.97
N GLY A 46 -5.68 -3.90 3.95
CA GLY A 46 -5.31 -4.11 5.36
C GLY A 46 -4.55 -5.42 5.57
N THR A 47 -5.00 -6.52 4.95
CA THR A 47 -4.30 -7.81 4.98
C THR A 47 -2.91 -7.69 4.38
N LEU A 48 -2.75 -7.08 3.20
CA LEU A 48 -1.43 -6.90 2.58
C LEU A 48 -0.46 -6.11 3.45
N ILE A 49 -0.95 -5.07 4.15
CA ILE A 49 -0.13 -4.32 5.11
C ILE A 49 0.31 -5.23 6.27
N GLY A 50 -0.62 -6.02 6.81
CA GLY A 50 -0.33 -7.00 7.86
C GLY A 50 0.71 -8.02 7.42
N ASP A 51 0.49 -8.66 6.27
CA ASP A 51 1.37 -9.69 5.71
C ASP A 51 2.82 -9.16 5.56
N VAL A 52 2.99 -7.94 5.04
CA VAL A 52 4.31 -7.32 4.90
C VAL A 52 4.96 -7.06 6.26
N LEU A 53 4.21 -6.56 7.26
CA LEU A 53 4.73 -6.30 8.60
C LEU A 53 5.11 -7.59 9.32
N ASP A 54 4.25 -8.61 9.27
CA ASP A 54 4.49 -9.91 9.87
C ASP A 54 5.71 -10.57 9.21
N GLY A 55 5.79 -10.53 7.88
CA GLY A 55 6.95 -11.02 7.14
C GLY A 55 8.25 -10.30 7.50
N LEU A 56 8.23 -8.98 7.77
CA LEU A 56 9.41 -8.24 8.24
C LEU A 56 9.84 -8.68 9.65
N VAL A 57 8.88 -8.98 10.53
CA VAL A 57 9.18 -9.48 11.88
C VAL A 57 9.80 -10.88 11.81
N GLU A 58 9.29 -11.74 10.94
CA GLU A 58 9.75 -13.13 10.81
C GLU A 58 11.06 -13.27 10.04
N ASN A 59 11.19 -12.56 8.91
CA ASN A 59 12.27 -12.75 7.94
C ASN A 59 13.37 -11.68 8.05
N GLY A 60 13.11 -10.57 8.75
CA GLY A 60 14.00 -9.42 8.81
C GLY A 60 13.93 -8.51 7.57
N GLU A 61 14.60 -7.36 7.64
CA GLU A 61 14.51 -6.31 6.61
C GLU A 61 14.97 -6.75 5.22
N ASP A 62 16.00 -7.61 5.16
CA ASP A 62 16.60 -8.11 3.92
C ASP A 62 16.04 -9.49 3.48
N GLY A 63 15.14 -10.09 4.28
CA GLY A 63 14.62 -11.45 4.03
C GLY A 63 13.21 -11.49 3.47
N ASN A 64 12.54 -10.34 3.31
CA ASN A 64 11.10 -10.28 3.07
C ASN A 64 10.68 -10.15 1.59
N ASP A 65 11.62 -10.30 0.65
CA ASP A 65 11.41 -10.04 -0.78
C ASP A 65 10.19 -10.80 -1.36
N ALA A 66 9.98 -12.05 -0.95
CA ALA A 66 8.89 -12.88 -1.46
C ALA A 66 7.51 -12.31 -1.07
N VAL A 67 7.33 -11.95 0.20
CA VAL A 67 6.07 -11.38 0.72
C VAL A 67 5.83 -10.00 0.10
N GLU A 68 6.88 -9.19 -0.04
CA GLU A 68 6.78 -7.87 -0.66
C GLU A 68 6.45 -7.96 -2.15
N HIS A 69 6.98 -8.96 -2.87
CA HIS A 69 6.61 -9.23 -4.25
C HIS A 69 5.14 -9.62 -4.39
N GLU A 70 4.64 -10.53 -3.55
CA GLU A 70 3.23 -10.92 -3.57
C GLU A 70 2.30 -9.74 -3.26
N ALA A 71 2.66 -8.93 -2.26
CA ALA A 71 1.92 -7.74 -1.90
C ALA A 71 1.92 -6.71 -3.03
N ARG A 72 3.06 -6.51 -3.70
CA ARG A 72 3.15 -5.64 -4.88
C ARG A 72 2.22 -6.12 -5.97
N ASP A 73 2.31 -7.39 -6.35
CA ASP A 73 1.58 -7.92 -7.49
C ASP A 73 0.07 -7.84 -7.23
N THR A 74 -0.37 -8.18 -6.01
CA THR A 74 -1.76 -8.00 -5.59
C THR A 74 -2.19 -6.52 -5.59
N ALA A 75 -1.33 -5.60 -5.13
CA ALA A 75 -1.65 -4.17 -5.13
C ALA A 75 -1.83 -3.64 -6.56
N ILE A 76 -1.01 -4.10 -7.52
CA ILE A 76 -1.13 -3.77 -8.94
C ILE A 76 -2.44 -4.32 -9.50
N GLU A 77 -2.79 -5.58 -9.24
CA GLU A 77 -4.05 -6.18 -9.69
C GLU A 77 -5.28 -5.42 -9.18
N LEU A 78 -5.29 -5.04 -7.90
CA LEU A 78 -6.34 -4.17 -7.34
C LEU A 78 -6.37 -2.83 -8.08
N CYS A 79 -5.21 -2.27 -8.39
CA CYS A 79 -5.13 -1.01 -9.10
C CYS A 79 -5.68 -1.09 -10.53
N GLU A 80 -5.39 -2.16 -11.25
CA GLU A 80 -5.84 -2.38 -12.64
C GLU A 80 -7.35 -2.58 -12.74
N ARG A 81 -7.96 -3.21 -11.73
CA ARG A 81 -9.42 -3.33 -11.62
C ARG A 81 -10.14 -1.98 -11.42
N PHE A 82 -9.43 -0.98 -10.91
CA PHE A 82 -9.96 0.36 -10.61
C PHE A 82 -9.04 1.44 -11.22
N PRO A 83 -9.03 1.55 -12.56
CA PRO A 83 -8.14 2.48 -13.26
C PRO A 83 -8.53 3.93 -12.98
N ILE A 84 -7.53 4.80 -12.82
CA ILE A 84 -7.75 6.23 -12.56
C ILE A 84 -8.25 6.95 -13.83
N TYR A 85 -7.72 6.57 -14.98
CA TYR A 85 -8.11 7.10 -16.27
C TYR A 85 -8.68 5.97 -17.11
N PRO A 86 -9.84 6.16 -17.76
CA PRO A 86 -10.31 5.19 -18.74
C PRO A 86 -9.25 5.07 -19.85
N PRO A 87 -9.02 3.87 -20.40
CA PRO A 87 -8.12 3.71 -21.54
C PRO A 87 -8.57 4.70 -22.63
N HIS A 88 -7.66 5.56 -23.09
CA HIS A 88 -7.95 6.45 -24.20
C HIS A 88 -8.38 5.59 -25.38
N GLY A 89 -9.65 5.73 -25.78
CA GLY A 89 -10.14 5.11 -26.99
C GLY A 89 -9.35 5.59 -28.21
N PRO A 90 -9.32 4.82 -29.30
CA PRO A 90 -8.71 5.28 -30.54
C PRO A 90 -9.49 6.49 -31.05
N GLY A 91 -8.97 7.71 -30.85
CA GLY A 91 -9.63 8.94 -31.31
C GLY A 91 -9.34 10.20 -30.49
N ALA A 92 -8.64 10.13 -29.37
CA ALA A 92 -8.21 11.34 -28.64
C ALA A 92 -6.82 11.80 -29.11
N GLY A 93 -6.74 12.32 -30.34
CA GLY A 93 -5.51 12.84 -30.92
C GLY A 93 -5.60 13.06 -32.43
N GLU A 94 -6.47 13.98 -32.85
CA GLU A 94 -6.15 14.90 -33.96
C GLU A 94 -5.70 16.23 -33.35
#